data_AF-A0AA37MJQ2-F1
#
_entry.id   AF-A0AA37MJQ2-F1
#
_cell.length_a   1.000
_cell.length_b   1.000
_cell.length_c   1.000
_cell.angle_alpha   90.00
_cell.angle_beta   90.00
_cell.angle_gamma   90.00
#
_symmetry.space_group_name_H-M   'P 1'
#
loop_
_entity.id
_entity.type
_entity.pdbx_description
1 polymer ?
#
loop_
_entity_poly.entity_id
_entity_poly.type
_entity_poly.pdbx_seq_one_letter_code
_entity_poly.pdbx_strand_id
1 'polypeptide(L)'
;MAKTEYPVPQFDTTTDLLYGMVCGVLLGFTDGVPLVTFPGNVSGAAVPSRTTTQLSTEDIGRSIALVFDRSDPARPVILGCIRPNAKSQTRQDERVVIEGNCEILLRCGKASILLRSDGRVELDGVNIVSRARGRNRILGGSVDLN
;
A
#
# COMPACT_ATOMS: atom_id res chain seq x y z
N MET A 1 -20.00 10.76 -33.80
CA MET A 1 -19.40 10.28 -32.54
C MET A 1 -18.51 9.10 -32.89
N ALA A 2 -17.20 9.32 -33.00
CA ALA A 2 -16.26 8.30 -33.45
C ALA A 2 -15.78 7.45 -32.25
N LYS A 3 -16.00 6.14 -32.32
CA LYS A 3 -15.40 5.16 -31.40
C LYS A 3 -13.93 4.99 -31.79
N THR A 4 -13.01 5.40 -30.92
CA THR A 4 -11.59 5.05 -31.07
C THR A 4 -11.42 3.61 -30.61
N GLU A 5 -11.34 2.70 -31.58
CA GLU A 5 -11.02 1.30 -31.39
C GLU A 5 -9.50 1.19 -31.23
N TYR A 6 -9.04 0.80 -30.04
CA TYR A 6 -7.62 0.52 -29.80
C TYR A 6 -7.31 -0.88 -30.31
N PRO A 7 -6.34 -1.07 -31.22
CA PRO A 7 -5.96 -2.40 -31.65
C PRO A 7 -5.35 -3.15 -30.46
N VAL A 8 -5.90 -4.32 -30.17
CA VAL A 8 -5.32 -5.26 -29.20
C VAL A 8 -4.13 -5.94 -29.88
N PRO A 9 -2.90 -5.80 -29.38
CA PRO A 9 -1.76 -6.47 -30.01
C PRO A 9 -1.88 -7.99 -29.78
N GLN A 10 -1.85 -8.76 -30.88
CA GLN A 10 -1.74 -10.21 -30.84
C GLN A 10 -0.27 -10.59 -30.65
N PHE A 11 0.01 -11.43 -29.65
CA PHE A 11 1.35 -11.93 -29.38
C PHE A 11 1.46 -13.39 -29.86
N ASP A 12 2.33 -13.61 -30.84
CA ASP A 12 2.60 -14.92 -31.42
C ASP A 12 3.33 -15.83 -30.42
N THR A 13 2.82 -17.05 -30.26
CA THR A 13 3.24 -18.00 -29.23
C THR A 13 4.23 -19.00 -29.83
N THR A 14 5.48 -18.61 -30.09
CA THR A 14 6.55 -19.60 -30.40
C THR A 14 7.95 -19.05 -30.10
N THR A 15 8.48 -19.41 -28.94
CA THR A 15 9.91 -19.69 -28.67
C THR A 15 10.97 -18.78 -29.30
N ASP A 16 10.98 -17.49 -28.96
CA ASP A 16 12.17 -16.65 -28.74
C ASP A 16 11.71 -15.21 -28.43
N LEU A 17 12.44 -14.48 -27.58
CA LEU A 17 12.31 -13.02 -27.35
C LEU A 17 11.15 -12.45 -26.51
N LEU A 18 10.66 -13.15 -25.49
CA LEU A 18 10.07 -12.47 -24.32
C LEU A 18 11.17 -12.21 -23.26
N TYR A 19 12.13 -11.33 -23.55
CA TYR A 19 12.87 -10.62 -22.49
C TYR A 19 11.97 -9.53 -21.89
N GLY A 20 10.82 -9.97 -21.37
CA GLY A 20 9.87 -9.14 -20.65
C GLY A 20 10.29 -8.97 -19.20
N MET A 21 9.49 -8.21 -18.45
CA MET A 21 9.59 -8.14 -17.00
C MET A 21 9.50 -9.56 -16.40
N VAL A 22 10.42 -9.87 -15.49
CA VAL A 22 10.45 -11.13 -14.73
C VAL A 22 9.91 -10.88 -13.33
N CYS A 23 9.22 -11.88 -12.78
CA CYS A 23 8.82 -11.88 -11.37
C CYS A 23 9.89 -12.57 -10.54
N GLY A 24 10.46 -11.86 -9.56
CA GLY A 24 11.45 -12.38 -8.61
C GLY A 24 11.01 -12.19 -7.16
N VAL A 25 11.94 -12.45 -6.24
CA VAL A 25 11.78 -12.26 -4.80
C VAL A 25 12.91 -11.40 -4.28
N LEU A 26 12.58 -10.40 -3.45
CA LEU A 26 13.56 -9.65 -2.68
C LEU A 26 14.04 -10.51 -1.50
N LEU A 27 15.33 -10.83 -1.44
CA LEU A 27 15.91 -11.69 -0.39
C LEU A 27 16.45 -10.88 0.80
N GLY A 28 16.83 -9.63 0.59
CA GLY A 28 17.42 -8.82 1.65
C GLY A 28 18.19 -7.62 1.11
N PHE A 29 19.05 -7.06 1.97
CA PHE A 29 19.95 -5.96 1.63
C PHE A 29 21.36 -6.28 2.12
N THR A 30 22.36 -5.82 1.38
CA THR A 30 23.77 -5.81 1.82
C THR A 30 24.32 -4.44 1.54
N ASP A 31 24.77 -3.75 2.59
CA ASP A 31 25.23 -2.35 2.53
C ASP A 31 24.25 -1.40 1.81
N GLY A 32 22.95 -1.63 2.04
CA GLY A 32 21.86 -0.87 1.41
C GLY A 32 21.52 -1.28 -0.03
N VAL A 33 22.26 -2.22 -0.63
CA VAL A 33 21.98 -2.76 -1.97
C VAL A 33 20.98 -3.91 -1.89
N PRO A 34 19.83 -3.84 -2.59
CA PRO A 34 18.84 -4.91 -2.57
C PRO A 34 19.34 -6.18 -3.29
N LEU A 35 19.15 -7.32 -2.66
CA LEU A 35 19.51 -8.64 -3.18
C LEU A 35 18.25 -9.38 -3.64
N VAL A 36 18.27 -9.95 -4.84
CA VAL A 36 17.10 -10.62 -5.44
C VAL A 36 17.42 -12.02 -5.93
N THR A 37 16.38 -12.83 -6.09
CA THR A 37 16.42 -14.06 -6.89
C THR A 37 15.22 -14.13 -7.82
N PHE A 38 15.35 -14.88 -8.91
CA PHE A 38 14.33 -14.97 -9.96
C PHE A 38 14.42 -16.30 -10.71
N PRO A 39 13.33 -16.75 -11.36
CA PRO A 39 13.35 -17.93 -12.23
C PRO A 39 14.39 -17.77 -13.34
N GLY A 40 15.28 -18.76 -13.50
CA GLY A 40 16.39 -18.69 -14.46
C GLY A 40 17.69 -18.11 -13.90
N ASN A 41 17.76 -17.79 -12.61
CA ASN A 41 19.01 -17.47 -11.94
C ASN A 41 19.90 -18.73 -11.83
N VAL A 42 20.78 -18.89 -12.81
CA VAL A 42 21.76 -19.99 -12.91
C VAL A 42 22.80 -20.01 -11.79
N SER A 43 23.01 -18.89 -11.10
CA SER A 43 23.97 -18.80 -9.98
C SER A 43 23.46 -19.51 -8.73
N GLY A 44 22.13 -19.63 -8.54
CA GLY A 44 21.51 -20.12 -7.31
C GLY A 44 21.68 -19.21 -6.08
N ALA A 45 22.61 -18.25 -6.14
CA ALA A 45 22.86 -17.23 -5.13
C ALA A 45 22.07 -15.94 -5.38
N ALA A 46 21.92 -15.11 -4.34
CA ALA A 46 21.27 -13.82 -4.45
C ALA A 46 22.08 -12.85 -5.33
N VAL A 47 21.40 -12.14 -6.24
CA VAL A 47 22.01 -11.21 -7.18
C VAL A 47 21.79 -9.77 -6.69
N PRO A 48 22.83 -8.94 -6.56
CA PRO A 48 22.67 -7.51 -6.28
C PRO A 48 21.88 -6.82 -7.38
N SER A 49 20.98 -5.92 -6.99
CA SER A 49 20.06 -5.24 -7.90
C SER A 49 20.05 -3.73 -7.67
N ARG A 50 19.62 -2.99 -8.69
CA ARG A 50 19.23 -1.59 -8.56
C ARG A 50 17.71 -1.51 -8.37
N THR A 51 17.21 -0.39 -7.86
CA THR A 51 15.76 -0.18 -7.69
C THR A 51 15.36 1.20 -8.19
N THR A 52 14.16 1.29 -8.78
CA THR A 52 13.50 2.56 -9.13
C THR A 52 12.45 2.99 -8.11
N THR A 53 12.19 2.17 -7.09
CA THR A 53 11.25 2.44 -6.00
C THR A 53 11.94 2.40 -4.66
N GLN A 54 11.32 3.02 -3.64
CA GLN A 54 11.76 2.87 -2.26
C GLN A 54 11.44 1.45 -1.79
N LEU A 55 12.47 0.77 -1.25
CA LEU A 55 12.35 -0.54 -0.64
C LEU A 55 12.73 -0.45 0.83
N SER A 56 12.07 -1.23 1.65
CA SER A 56 12.32 -1.33 3.09
C SER A 56 12.58 -2.78 3.49
N THR A 57 13.04 -3.00 4.73
CA THR A 57 13.18 -4.34 5.30
C THR A 57 11.85 -5.09 5.39
N GLU A 58 10.71 -4.39 5.39
CA GLU A 58 9.36 -5.01 5.37
C GLU A 58 9.01 -5.65 4.02
N ASP A 59 9.76 -5.33 2.97
CA ASP A 59 9.54 -5.87 1.63
C ASP A 59 10.32 -7.18 1.38
N ILE A 60 11.16 -7.61 2.33
CA ILE A 60 11.90 -8.86 2.24
C ILE A 60 10.93 -10.05 2.15
N GLY A 61 11.19 -10.96 1.21
CA GLY A 61 10.36 -12.12 0.88
C GLY A 61 9.19 -11.80 -0.06
N ARG A 62 8.95 -10.54 -0.42
CA ARG A 62 7.87 -10.17 -1.35
C ARG A 62 8.24 -10.43 -2.81
N SER A 63 7.21 -10.70 -3.61
CA SER A 63 7.31 -10.74 -5.06
C SER A 63 7.62 -9.34 -5.61
N ILE A 64 8.56 -9.28 -6.54
CA ILE A 64 9.02 -8.06 -7.20
C ILE A 64 8.96 -8.21 -8.71
N ALA A 65 8.68 -7.10 -9.39
CA ALA A 65 8.83 -6.97 -10.83
C ALA A 65 10.24 -6.45 -11.13
N LEU A 66 11.00 -7.20 -11.92
CA LEU A 66 12.35 -6.84 -12.33
C LEU A 66 12.53 -6.89 -13.84
N VAL A 67 13.44 -6.06 -14.32
CA VAL A 67 13.95 -6.08 -15.70
C VAL A 67 15.47 -6.20 -15.65
N PHE A 68 16.07 -6.62 -16.75
CA PHE A 68 17.52 -6.78 -16.85
C PHE A 68 18.10 -5.68 -17.74
N ASP A 69 19.03 -4.91 -17.19
CA ASP A 69 19.72 -3.90 -17.97
C ASP A 69 20.51 -4.58 -19.10
N ARG A 70 20.33 -4.12 -20.34
CA ARG A 70 20.92 -4.70 -21.55
C ARG A 70 20.69 -6.21 -21.72
N SER A 71 19.56 -6.72 -21.19
CA SER A 71 19.24 -8.15 -21.20
C SER A 71 20.28 -9.03 -20.50
N ASP A 72 21.01 -8.48 -19.52
CA ASP A 72 22.00 -9.20 -18.71
C ASP A 72 21.39 -9.66 -17.36
N PRO A 73 21.21 -10.97 -17.13
CA PRO A 73 20.69 -11.50 -15.86
C PRO A 73 21.53 -11.13 -14.62
N ALA A 74 22.80 -10.77 -14.79
CA ALA A 74 23.65 -10.30 -13.69
C ALA A 74 23.36 -8.84 -13.30
N ARG A 75 22.50 -8.13 -14.03
CA ARG A 75 22.17 -6.70 -13.82
C ARG A 75 20.67 -6.47 -13.66
N PRO A 76 20.02 -7.05 -12.63
CA PRO A 76 18.61 -6.81 -12.38
C PRO A 76 18.34 -5.39 -11.88
N VAL A 77 17.22 -4.81 -12.36
CA VAL A 77 16.65 -3.55 -11.90
C VAL A 77 15.21 -3.81 -11.44
N ILE A 78 14.95 -3.57 -10.16
CA ILE A 78 13.63 -3.65 -9.55
C ILE A 78 12.81 -2.44 -10.01
N LEU A 79 11.68 -2.71 -10.68
CA LEU A 79 10.70 -1.69 -11.04
C LEU A 79 9.74 -1.40 -9.89
N GLY A 80 9.37 -2.44 -9.13
CA GLY A 80 8.48 -2.31 -7.97
C GLY A 80 8.12 -3.64 -7.31
N CYS A 81 7.53 -3.58 -6.12
CA CYS A 81 6.94 -4.74 -5.46
C CYS A 81 5.58 -5.06 -6.08
N ILE A 82 5.36 -6.33 -6.41
CA ILE A 82 4.07 -6.83 -6.85
C ILE A 82 3.20 -6.93 -5.61
N ARG A 83 2.24 -6.03 -5.49
CA ARG A 83 1.23 -6.10 -4.44
C ARG A 83 0.14 -7.05 -4.91
N PRO A 84 -0.37 -7.95 -4.05
CA PRO A 84 -1.62 -8.61 -4.36
C PRO A 84 -2.63 -7.51 -4.66
N ASN A 85 -3.43 -7.69 -5.72
CA ASN A 85 -4.49 -6.75 -6.02
C ASN A 85 -5.28 -6.58 -4.72
N ALA A 86 -5.27 -5.38 -4.16
CA ALA A 86 -6.15 -5.07 -3.06
C ALA A 86 -7.51 -5.29 -3.66
N LYS A 87 -8.11 -6.47 -3.43
CA LYS A 87 -9.55 -6.60 -3.53
C LYS A 87 -10.01 -5.37 -2.80
N SER A 88 -10.66 -4.44 -3.52
CA SER A 88 -11.55 -3.49 -2.90
C SER A 88 -12.53 -4.38 -2.18
N GLN A 89 -12.14 -4.81 -0.99
CA GLN A 89 -13.02 -5.17 0.05
C GLN A 89 -13.69 -3.83 0.31
N THR A 90 -14.69 -3.54 -0.52
CA THR A 90 -15.97 -3.10 -0.02
C THR A 90 -16.38 -4.19 0.97
N ARG A 91 -15.69 -4.22 2.11
CA ARG A 91 -16.10 -4.91 3.29
C ARG A 91 -17.41 -4.23 3.56
N GLN A 92 -18.48 -4.92 3.21
CA GLN A 92 -19.73 -4.79 3.91
C GLN A 92 -19.51 -5.38 5.33
N ASP A 93 -18.42 -4.97 6.00
CA ASP A 93 -18.26 -5.18 7.42
C ASP A 93 -19.25 -4.21 8.03
N GLU A 94 -20.17 -4.75 8.82
CA GLU A 94 -21.07 -3.95 9.65
C GLU A 94 -20.28 -3.07 10.63
N ARG A 95 -18.97 -3.32 10.82
CA ARG A 95 -18.10 -2.61 11.75
C ARG A 95 -16.71 -2.32 11.20
N VAL A 96 -16.34 -1.04 11.16
CA VAL A 96 -14.97 -0.57 10.91
C VAL A 96 -14.30 -0.22 12.24
N VAL A 97 -13.07 -0.70 12.46
CA VAL A 97 -12.27 -0.40 13.65
C VAL A 97 -11.02 0.38 13.23
N ILE A 98 -10.78 1.53 13.86
CA ILE A 98 -9.61 2.39 13.64
C ILE A 98 -8.85 2.44 14.97
N GLU A 99 -7.60 2.01 14.99
CA GLU A 99 -6.73 1.95 16.18
C GLU A 99 -5.50 2.84 15.99
N GLY A 100 -5.09 3.51 17.07
CA GLY A 100 -3.90 4.35 17.11
C GLY A 100 -3.28 4.31 18.51
N ASN A 101 -1.96 4.16 18.60
CA ASN A 101 -1.25 4.00 19.87
C ASN A 101 -1.12 5.31 20.67
N CYS A 102 -1.21 6.46 20.01
CA CYS A 102 -1.04 7.78 20.61
C CYS A 102 -2.26 8.68 20.38
N GLU A 103 -2.64 8.87 19.12
CA GLU A 103 -3.76 9.71 18.73
C GLU A 103 -4.45 9.22 17.45
N ILE A 104 -5.74 9.56 17.31
CA ILE A 104 -6.50 9.43 16.07
C ILE A 104 -7.18 10.78 15.80
N LEU A 105 -6.78 11.46 14.72
CA LEU A 105 -7.33 12.75 14.30
C LEU A 105 -8.12 12.60 12.99
N LEU A 106 -9.41 12.92 13.03
CA LEU A 106 -10.26 13.07 11.85
C LEU A 106 -10.51 14.56 11.61
N ARG A 107 -9.89 15.14 10.58
CA ARG A 107 -9.93 16.59 10.30
C ARG A 107 -10.61 16.90 8.96
N CYS A 108 -11.46 17.93 8.97
CA CYS A 108 -12.03 18.53 7.77
C CYS A 108 -12.07 20.07 7.93
N GLY A 109 -11.13 20.77 7.29
CA GLY A 109 -11.01 22.23 7.42
C GLY A 109 -10.84 22.67 8.86
N LYS A 110 -11.80 23.48 9.35
CA LYS A 110 -11.84 24.03 10.72
C LYS A 110 -12.49 23.10 11.76
N ALA A 111 -12.85 21.86 11.37
CA ALA A 111 -13.46 20.89 12.28
C ALA A 111 -12.53 19.69 12.49
N SER A 112 -12.56 19.13 13.70
CA SER A 112 -11.82 17.90 14.02
C SER A 112 -12.47 17.06 15.12
N ILE A 113 -12.26 15.76 15.03
CA ILE A 113 -12.48 14.78 16.11
C ILE A 113 -11.11 14.20 16.47
N LEU A 114 -10.70 14.34 17.72
CA LEU A 114 -9.42 13.83 18.22
C LEU A 114 -9.66 12.84 19.35
N LEU A 115 -9.13 11.63 19.20
CA LEU A 115 -9.05 10.62 20.26
C LEU A 115 -7.60 10.55 20.74
N ARG A 116 -7.38 10.62 22.04
CA ARG A 116 -6.05 10.59 22.66
C ARG A 116 -5.85 9.32 23.48
N SER A 117 -4.60 8.89 23.63
CA SER A 117 -4.23 7.70 24.40
C SER A 117 -4.58 7.78 25.90
N ASP A 118 -4.81 8.98 26.44
CA ASP A 118 -5.27 9.20 27.82
C ASP A 118 -6.79 9.04 27.99
N GLY A 119 -7.51 8.72 26.91
CA GLY A 119 -8.96 8.53 26.88
C GLY A 119 -9.76 9.81 26.61
N ARG A 120 -9.11 10.97 26.43
CA ARG A 120 -9.82 12.20 26.05
C ARG A 120 -10.32 12.13 24.60
N VAL A 121 -11.55 12.62 24.40
CA VAL A 121 -12.16 12.81 23.09
C VAL A 121 -12.52 14.28 22.95
N GLU A 122 -11.94 14.93 21.94
CA GLU A 122 -12.16 16.35 21.65
C GLU A 122 -12.95 16.49 20.35
N LEU A 123 -14.04 17.25 20.39
CA LEU A 123 -14.86 17.62 19.24
C LEU A 123 -14.72 19.13 19.04
N ASP A 124 -14.06 19.53 17.95
CA ASP A 124 -13.83 20.93 17.60
C ASP A 124 -14.49 21.28 16.26
N GLY A 125 -15.02 22.50 16.17
CA GLY A 125 -15.67 23.01 14.97
C GLY A 125 -16.50 24.26 15.24
N VAL A 126 -16.81 25.01 14.18
CA VAL A 126 -17.60 26.26 14.25
C VAL A 126 -19.02 26.00 14.79
N ASN A 127 -19.59 24.83 14.51
CA ASN A 127 -20.90 24.42 14.99
C ASN A 127 -20.95 22.89 15.13
N ILE A 128 -21.38 22.39 16.30
CA ILE A 128 -21.56 20.96 16.56
C ILE A 128 -23.05 20.66 16.67
N VAL A 129 -23.59 19.92 15.69
CA VAL A 129 -24.99 19.50 15.67
C VAL A 129 -25.10 18.04 16.10
N SER A 130 -25.53 17.79 17.34
CA SER A 130 -25.82 16.45 17.84
C SER A 130 -27.31 16.15 17.71
N ARG A 131 -27.70 15.28 16.76
CA ARG A 131 -29.10 14.93 16.49
C ARG A 131 -29.33 13.43 16.63
N ALA A 132 -30.24 13.04 17.51
CA ALA A 132 -30.72 11.66 17.63
C ALA A 132 -32.21 11.58 17.27
N ARG A 133 -32.64 10.52 16.58
CA ARG A 133 -34.07 10.20 16.37
C ARG A 133 -34.73 9.56 17.59
N GLY A 134 -33.92 8.94 18.45
CA GLY A 134 -34.34 8.39 19.75
C GLY A 134 -33.80 9.25 20.88
N ARG A 135 -33.26 8.60 21.92
CA ARG A 135 -32.63 9.31 23.05
C ARG A 135 -31.20 9.70 22.70
N ASN A 136 -30.86 10.97 22.91
CA ASN A 136 -29.47 11.42 23.01
C ASN A 136 -29.08 11.38 24.50
N ARG A 137 -28.33 10.36 24.93
CA ARG A 137 -28.00 10.14 26.34
C ARG A 137 -26.57 10.57 26.62
N ILE A 138 -26.41 11.63 27.41
CA ILE A 138 -25.13 12.11 27.90
C ILE A 138 -24.99 11.62 29.35
N LEU A 139 -23.85 10.97 29.65
CA LEU A 139 -23.53 10.46 30.99
C LEU A 139 -22.18 11.02 31.41
N GLY A 140 -22.12 11.58 32.61
CA GLY A 140 -20.91 12.14 33.19
C GLY A 140 -21.13 12.49 34.65
N GLY A 141 -20.06 12.49 35.46
CA GLY A 141 -20.12 12.95 36.86
C GLY A 141 -20.38 14.46 37.00
N SER A 142 -20.06 15.23 35.95
CA SER A 142 -20.47 16.62 35.75
C SER A 142 -20.78 16.84 34.27
N VAL A 143 -21.67 17.78 34.00
CA VAL A 143 -21.90 18.34 32.66
C VAL A 143 -21.84 19.85 32.80
N ASP A 144 -20.75 20.42 32.32
CA ASP A 144 -20.56 21.87 32.33
C ASP A 144 -21.14 22.46 31.05
N LEU A 145 -22.18 23.29 31.20
CA LEU A 145 -22.82 24.04 30.13
C LEU A 145 -22.59 25.52 30.41
N ASN A 146 -22.07 26.25 29.42
CA ASN A 146 -21.83 27.68 29.47
C ASN A 146 -22.51 28.34 28.26
#